data_AF-A0A934VQC5-F1
#
_entry.id   AF-A0A934VQC5-F1
#
_cell.length_a   1.000
_cell.length_b   1.000
_cell.length_c   1.000
_cell.angle_alpha   90.00
_cell.angle_beta   90.00
_cell.angle_gamma   90.00
#
_symmetry.space_group_name_H-M   'P 1'
#
loop_
_entity.id
_entity.type
_entity.pdbx_description
1 polymer ?
#
loop_
_entity_poly.entity_id
_entity_poly.type
_entity_poly.pdbx_seq_one_letter_code
_entity_poly.pdbx_strand_id
1 'polypeptide(L)'
;MEPFSVSFSFTDHNRYRAAPQAFGRIKHCMDFQAWPENEDEWRGYFDLRALDHFWWPTASELEDWKRLYFAAPVDKRQTPPRLQHPWDFMSMPDAFKNGDDVLVNFEENGERGGRSTFDPHGDPYSDWVHACDHRSL
;
A
#
# COMPACT_ATOMS: atom_id res chain seq x y z
N MET A 1 -6.23 -16.05 5.44
CA MET A 1 -5.22 -15.87 6.49
C MET A 1 -5.96 -15.40 7.74
N GLU A 2 -5.33 -15.25 8.91
CA GLU A 2 -6.01 -14.52 10.00
C GLU A 2 -5.83 -13.02 9.77
N PRO A 3 -6.85 -12.18 10.05
CA PRO A 3 -6.68 -10.74 9.94
C PRO A 3 -5.54 -10.23 10.82
N PHE A 4 -4.74 -9.30 10.30
CA PHE A 4 -3.67 -8.65 11.05
C PHE A 4 -3.95 -7.17 11.23
N SER A 5 -3.42 -6.61 12.32
CA SER A 5 -3.58 -5.21 12.67
C SER A 5 -2.24 -4.51 12.69
N VAL A 6 -2.21 -3.31 12.12
CA VAL A 6 -1.06 -2.41 12.12
C VAL A 6 -1.44 -1.18 12.91
N SER A 7 -0.66 -0.90 13.95
CA SER A 7 -0.79 0.32 14.73
C SER A 7 0.31 1.29 14.30
N PHE A 8 -0.08 2.54 14.07
CA PHE A 8 0.85 3.59 13.66
C PHE A 8 0.64 4.83 14.53
N SER A 9 1.70 5.62 14.67
CA SER A 9 1.66 6.92 15.34
C SER A 9 1.93 8.04 14.36
N PHE A 10 1.28 9.18 14.54
CA PHE A 10 1.49 10.36 13.70
C PHE A 10 1.90 11.56 14.55
N THR A 11 2.89 12.29 14.06
CA THR A 11 3.32 13.58 14.64
C THR A 11 2.67 14.77 13.95
N ASP A 12 2.17 14.58 12.72
CA ASP A 12 1.48 15.59 11.92
C ASP A 12 0.00 15.22 11.77
N HIS A 13 -0.87 15.98 12.45
CA HIS A 13 -2.31 15.77 12.42
C HIS A 13 -2.94 16.08 11.05
N ASN A 14 -2.29 16.90 10.20
CA ASN A 14 -2.79 17.15 8.86
C ASN A 14 -2.58 15.94 7.94
N ARG A 15 -1.46 15.22 8.11
CA ARG A 15 -1.21 13.94 7.42
C ARG A 15 -2.20 12.87 7.83
N TYR A 16 -2.57 12.85 9.11
CA TYR A 16 -3.58 11.94 9.60
C TYR A 16 -4.94 12.15 8.92
N ARG A 17 -5.31 13.36 8.46
CA ARG A 17 -6.60 13.55 7.76
C ARG A 17 -6.66 12.86 6.39
N ALA A 18 -5.52 12.64 5.76
CA ALA A 18 -5.45 12.12 4.39
C ALA A 18 -5.61 10.59 4.36
N ALA A 19 -5.07 9.90 5.36
CA ALA A 19 -5.21 8.46 5.53
C ALA A 19 -6.68 7.99 5.56
N PRO A 20 -7.56 8.44 6.48
CA PRO A 20 -8.99 8.10 6.52
C PRO A 20 -9.73 8.40 5.21
N GLN A 21 -9.31 9.42 4.47
CA GLN A 21 -9.90 9.74 3.17
C GLN A 21 -9.52 8.71 2.10
N ALA A 22 -8.23 8.32 2.04
CA ALA A 22 -7.78 7.22 1.19
C ALA A 22 -8.50 5.91 1.55
N PHE A 23 -8.61 5.60 2.86
CA PHE A 23 -9.32 4.42 3.35
C PHE A 23 -10.80 4.45 2.97
N GLY A 24 -11.48 5.58 3.19
CA GLY A 24 -12.87 5.76 2.81
C GLY A 24 -13.07 5.58 1.30
N ARG A 25 -12.13 6.06 0.48
CA ARG A 25 -12.16 5.87 -0.97
C ARG A 25 -12.02 4.40 -1.36
N ILE A 26 -11.04 3.68 -0.80
CA ILE A 26 -10.82 2.24 -1.04
C ILE A 26 -12.07 1.45 -0.65
N LYS A 27 -12.64 1.72 0.53
CA LYS A 27 -13.86 1.05 0.98
C LYS A 27 -15.03 1.30 0.02
N HIS A 28 -15.22 2.54 -0.41
CA HIS A 28 -16.22 2.86 -1.43
C HIS A 28 -15.93 2.13 -2.76
N CYS A 29 -14.68 2.04 -3.20
CA CYS A 29 -14.32 1.30 -4.40
C CYS A 29 -14.61 -0.20 -4.27
N MET A 30 -14.36 -0.81 -3.11
CA MET A 30 -14.71 -2.21 -2.85
C MET A 30 -16.23 -2.43 -2.86
N ASP A 31 -16.97 -1.60 -2.13
CA ASP A 31 -18.43 -1.74 -1.96
C ASP A 31 -19.20 -1.48 -3.27
N PHE A 32 -18.72 -0.57 -4.11
CA PHE A 32 -19.42 -0.12 -5.33
C PHE A 32 -18.72 -0.46 -6.64
N GLN A 33 -17.58 -1.16 -6.60
CA GLN A 33 -16.75 -1.50 -7.77
C GLN A 33 -16.35 -0.26 -8.60
N ALA A 34 -16.18 0.88 -7.92
CA ALA A 34 -15.98 2.20 -8.53
C ALA A 34 -14.51 2.66 -8.43
N TRP A 35 -13.60 1.85 -8.95
CA TRP A 35 -12.15 2.11 -8.94
C TRP A 35 -11.79 3.24 -9.92
N PRO A 36 -10.98 4.24 -9.51
CA PRO A 36 -10.42 5.23 -10.42
C PRO A 36 -9.64 4.57 -11.56
N GLU A 37 -9.75 5.13 -12.76
CA GLU A 37 -8.98 4.69 -13.93
C GLU A 37 -7.58 5.31 -13.98
N ASN A 38 -7.33 6.39 -13.23
CA ASN A 38 -6.06 7.11 -13.22
C ASN A 38 -5.38 7.12 -11.84
N GLU A 39 -4.05 7.17 -11.86
CA GLU A 39 -3.19 7.23 -10.68
C GLU A 39 -3.29 8.58 -9.94
N ASP A 40 -3.56 9.66 -10.67
CA ASP A 40 -3.58 11.03 -10.12
C ASP A 40 -4.66 11.23 -9.05
N GLU A 41 -5.82 10.57 -9.17
CA GLU A 41 -6.84 10.59 -8.12
C GLU A 41 -6.31 9.96 -6.82
N TRP A 42 -5.59 8.83 -6.92
CA TRP A 42 -4.99 8.17 -5.77
C TRP A 42 -3.90 9.02 -5.13
N ARG A 43 -3.05 9.65 -5.94
CA ARG A 43 -1.98 10.54 -5.47
C ARG A 43 -2.52 11.74 -4.69
N GLY A 44 -3.73 12.20 -5.01
CA GLY A 44 -4.39 13.31 -4.30
C GLY A 44 -4.61 13.07 -2.81
N TYR A 45 -4.59 11.82 -2.35
CA TYR A 45 -4.71 11.47 -0.93
C TYR A 45 -3.37 11.45 -0.17
N PHE A 46 -2.23 11.63 -0.85
CA PHE A 46 -0.91 11.53 -0.23
C PHE A 46 -0.11 12.81 -0.44
N ASP A 47 0.64 13.21 0.58
CA ASP A 47 1.60 14.31 0.42
C ASP A 47 2.92 13.83 -0.19
N LEU A 48 3.76 14.78 -0.62
CA LEU A 48 5.01 14.46 -1.30
C LEU A 48 5.95 13.57 -0.51
N ARG A 49 5.99 13.64 0.84
CA ARG A 49 6.89 12.75 1.58
C ARG A 49 6.31 11.35 1.69
N ALA A 50 4.99 11.20 1.77
CA ALA A 50 4.36 9.88 1.70
C ALA A 50 4.62 9.23 0.33
N LEU A 51 4.52 10.00 -0.76
CA LEU A 51 4.79 9.52 -2.11
C LEU A 51 6.27 9.12 -2.32
N ASP A 52 7.21 9.72 -1.59
CA ASP A 52 8.66 9.44 -1.70
C ASP A 52 9.06 8.03 -1.23
N HIS A 53 8.18 7.32 -0.50
CA HIS A 53 8.42 5.95 -0.05
C HIS A 53 8.16 4.90 -1.13
N PHE A 54 7.41 5.24 -2.17
CA PHE A 54 7.07 4.31 -3.23
C PHE A 54 8.17 4.24 -4.29
N TRP A 55 8.27 3.10 -4.93
CA TRP A 55 9.08 2.97 -6.12
C TRP A 55 8.33 3.56 -7.32
N TRP A 56 8.98 4.47 -8.04
CA TRP A 56 8.44 5.11 -9.23
C TRP A 56 9.22 4.67 -10.48
N PRO A 57 9.07 3.41 -10.92
CA PRO A 57 9.85 2.91 -12.03
C PRO A 57 9.49 3.61 -13.34
N THR A 58 10.51 3.86 -14.16
CA THR A 58 10.30 4.06 -15.59
C THR A 58 9.73 2.78 -16.23
N ALA A 59 9.12 2.91 -17.41
CA ALA A 59 8.61 1.75 -18.15
C ALA A 59 9.69 0.67 -18.39
N SER A 60 10.93 1.09 -18.65
CA SER A 60 12.06 0.18 -18.85
C SER A 60 12.46 -0.54 -17.55
N GLU A 61 12.49 0.16 -16.43
CA GLU A 61 12.81 -0.44 -15.13
C GLU A 61 11.75 -1.45 -14.70
N LEU A 62 10.47 -1.12 -14.93
CA LEU A 62 9.36 -2.03 -14.66
C LEU A 62 9.41 -3.27 -15.56
N GLU A 63 9.72 -3.10 -16.85
CA GLU A 63 9.87 -4.23 -17.78
C GLU A 63 11.02 -5.14 -17.37
N ASP A 64 12.18 -4.57 -17.02
CA ASP A 64 13.34 -5.34 -16.57
C ASP A 64 13.05 -6.06 -15.25
N TRP A 65 12.37 -5.42 -14.30
CA TRP A 65 11.94 -6.05 -13.06
C TRP A 65 10.99 -7.21 -13.33
N LYS A 66 9.95 -7.02 -14.15
CA LYS A 66 8.99 -8.08 -14.53
C LYS A 66 9.73 -9.27 -15.15
N ARG A 67 10.64 -9.00 -16.10
CA ARG A 67 11.46 -10.02 -16.75
C ARG A 67 12.26 -10.84 -15.74
N LEU A 68 12.92 -10.17 -14.79
CA LEU A 68 13.69 -10.84 -13.74
C LEU A 68 12.79 -11.62 -12.76
N TYR A 69 11.65 -11.07 -12.38
CA TYR A 69 10.71 -11.66 -11.44
C TYR A 69 10.10 -12.96 -11.99
N PHE A 70 9.63 -12.94 -13.23
CA PHE A 70 9.04 -14.12 -13.86
C PHE A 70 10.08 -15.17 -14.27
N ALA A 71 11.34 -14.78 -14.50
CA ALA A 71 12.44 -15.72 -14.75
C ALA A 71 12.95 -16.41 -13.47
N ALA A 72 12.79 -15.80 -12.30
CA ALA A 72 13.21 -16.38 -11.03
C ALA A 72 12.23 -17.47 -10.56
N PRO A 73 12.74 -18.62 -10.06
CA PRO A 73 11.92 -19.60 -9.34
C PRO A 73 11.16 -18.94 -8.18
N VAL A 74 9.93 -19.38 -7.94
CA VAL A 74 9.02 -18.77 -6.94
C VAL A 74 9.70 -18.66 -5.56
N ASP A 75 10.36 -19.73 -5.11
CA ASP A 75 11.07 -19.81 -3.83
C ASP A 75 12.32 -18.91 -3.75
N LYS A 76 12.72 -18.30 -4.88
CA LYS A 76 13.88 -17.42 -4.98
C LYS A 76 13.52 -15.98 -5.28
N ARG A 77 12.28 -15.62 -5.59
CA ARG A 77 11.92 -14.25 -6.01
C ARG A 77 12.24 -13.15 -5.00
N GLN A 78 12.26 -13.47 -3.71
CA GLN A 78 12.59 -12.51 -2.65
C GLN A 78 14.09 -12.33 -2.38
N THR A 79 14.95 -13.10 -3.07
CA THR A 79 16.39 -13.13 -2.80
C THR A 79 17.26 -12.18 -3.64
N PRO A 80 16.98 -11.92 -4.94
CA PRO A 80 17.84 -11.07 -5.74
C PRO A 80 17.70 -9.61 -5.29
N PRO A 81 18.81 -8.90 -5.02
CA PRO A 81 18.76 -7.47 -4.69
C PRO A 81 18.07 -6.62 -5.78
N ARG A 82 18.11 -7.07 -7.03
CA ARG A 82 17.44 -6.43 -8.17
C ARG A 82 15.92 -6.61 -8.21
N LEU A 83 15.36 -7.45 -7.34
CA LEU A 83 13.92 -7.58 -7.15
C LEU A 83 13.46 -6.93 -5.85
N GLN A 84 14.39 -6.48 -5.01
CA GLN A 84 14.11 -5.81 -3.75
C GLN A 84 13.96 -4.31 -4.01
N HIS A 85 12.72 -3.89 -4.20
CA HIS A 85 12.31 -2.49 -4.29
C HIS A 85 11.16 -2.26 -3.32
N PRO A 86 10.96 -1.02 -2.85
CA PRO A 86 9.67 -0.63 -2.29
C PRO A 86 8.55 -0.93 -3.28
N TRP A 87 7.33 -1.07 -2.81
CA TRP A 87 6.19 -1.25 -3.72
C TRP A 87 6.06 -0.06 -4.67
N ASP A 88 5.64 -0.35 -5.90
CA ASP A 88 5.15 0.72 -6.74
C ASP A 88 3.83 1.26 -6.18
N PHE A 89 3.55 2.52 -6.45
CA PHE A 89 2.41 3.22 -5.85
C PHE A 89 1.06 2.57 -6.19
N MET A 90 0.91 2.04 -7.41
CA MET A 90 -0.35 1.47 -7.89
C MET A 90 -0.58 0.02 -7.46
N SER A 91 0.47 -0.69 -7.06
CA SER A 91 0.36 -2.05 -6.49
C SER A 91 -0.53 -2.06 -5.25
N MET A 92 -0.58 -0.95 -4.53
CA MET A 92 -1.42 -0.77 -3.35
C MET A 92 -2.94 -0.77 -3.67
N PRO A 93 -3.50 0.17 -4.48
CA PRO A 93 -4.91 0.10 -4.85
C PRO A 93 -5.24 -1.15 -5.68
N ASP A 94 -4.29 -1.67 -6.49
CA ASP A 94 -4.50 -2.89 -7.26
C ASP A 94 -4.66 -4.13 -6.36
N ALA A 95 -3.94 -4.23 -5.24
CA ALA A 95 -4.11 -5.32 -4.27
C ALA A 95 -5.54 -5.37 -3.70
N PHE A 96 -6.12 -4.22 -3.35
CA PHE A 96 -7.52 -4.17 -2.91
C PHE A 96 -8.52 -4.43 -4.04
N LYS A 97 -8.23 -3.92 -5.25
CA LYS A 97 -9.08 -4.11 -6.43
C LYS A 97 -9.18 -5.58 -6.83
N ASN A 98 -8.07 -6.31 -6.76
CA ASN A 98 -7.99 -7.72 -7.13
C ASN A 98 -8.40 -8.66 -5.98
N GLY A 99 -8.66 -8.11 -4.78
CA GLY A 99 -9.02 -8.89 -3.61
C GLY A 99 -7.85 -9.61 -2.96
N ASP A 100 -6.61 -9.21 -3.27
CA ASP A 100 -5.41 -9.72 -2.61
C ASP A 100 -5.37 -9.29 -1.13
N ASP A 101 -5.95 -8.13 -0.83
CA ASP A 101 -6.18 -7.61 0.52
C ASP A 101 -7.62 -7.11 0.69
N VAL A 102 -8.21 -7.39 1.86
CA VAL A 102 -9.48 -6.80 2.29
C VAL A 102 -9.22 -5.88 3.47
N LEU A 103 -9.58 -4.61 3.32
CA LEU A 103 -9.57 -3.66 4.43
C LEU A 103 -10.77 -3.91 5.36
N VAL A 104 -10.49 -4.34 6.59
CA VAL A 104 -11.52 -4.71 7.58
C VAL A 104 -11.90 -3.52 8.46
N ASN A 105 -10.91 -2.78 8.98
CA ASN A 105 -11.17 -1.66 9.88
C ASN A 105 -10.09 -0.58 9.79
N PHE A 106 -10.48 0.66 10.08
CA PHE A 106 -9.59 1.78 10.35
C PHE A 106 -10.12 2.55 11.56
N GLU A 107 -9.35 2.63 12.63
CA GLU A 107 -9.74 3.31 13.86
C GLU A 107 -8.68 4.27 14.36
N GLU A 108 -9.14 5.38 14.95
CA GLU A 108 -8.30 6.34 15.65
C GLU A 108 -8.12 5.88 17.11
N ASN A 109 -6.88 5.70 17.53
CA ASN A 109 -6.52 5.35 18.90
C ASN A 109 -5.96 6.59 19.60
N GLY A 110 -6.84 7.55 19.89
CA GLY A 110 -6.50 8.81 20.59
C GLY A 110 -5.84 9.86 19.70
N GLU A 111 -5.32 10.94 20.29
CA GLU A 111 -4.89 12.14 19.53
C GLU A 111 -3.74 11.91 18.54
N ARG A 112 -2.95 10.83 18.66
CA ARG A 112 -1.73 10.62 17.87
C ARG A 112 -1.50 9.18 17.42
N GLY A 113 -2.54 8.35 17.45
CA GLY A 113 -2.45 6.95 17.11
C GLY A 113 -3.61 6.50 16.24
N GLY A 114 -3.35 5.55 15.36
CA GLY A 114 -4.39 4.86 14.61
C GLY A 114 -4.08 3.38 14.48
N ARG A 115 -5.09 2.59 14.13
CA ARG A 115 -4.96 1.17 13.83
C ARG A 115 -5.74 0.83 12.57
N SER A 116 -5.10 0.10 11.68
CA SER A 116 -5.73 -0.47 10.49
C SER A 116 -5.72 -1.98 10.60
N THR A 117 -6.81 -2.63 10.20
CA THR A 117 -6.95 -4.09 10.21
C THR A 117 -7.20 -4.57 8.79
N PHE A 118 -6.46 -5.58 8.37
CA PHE A 118 -6.49 -6.17 7.04
C PHE A 118 -6.74 -7.68 7.16
N ASP A 119 -7.55 -8.23 6.26
CA ASP A 119 -7.65 -9.67 6.02
C ASP A 119 -6.99 -9.97 4.68
N PRO A 120 -5.81 -10.60 4.68
CA PRO A 120 -5.08 -10.73 3.46
C PRO A 120 -5.28 -12.11 2.83
N HIS A 121 -5.49 -12.11 1.53
CA HIS A 121 -5.88 -13.29 0.74
C HIS A 121 -4.84 -13.66 -0.32
N GLY A 122 -3.88 -12.77 -0.65
CA GLY A 122 -2.76 -13.01 -1.57
C GLY A 122 -1.38 -12.89 -0.90
N ASP A 123 -0.31 -13.38 -1.55
CA ASP A 123 1.09 -13.31 -1.10
C ASP A 123 1.89 -12.43 -2.09
N PRO A 124 2.84 -11.55 -1.69
CA PRO A 124 3.27 -11.16 -0.33
C PRO A 124 2.68 -9.81 0.14
N TYR A 125 2.54 -9.65 1.45
CA TYR A 125 1.64 -8.70 2.11
C TYR A 125 2.04 -7.21 2.04
N SER A 126 1.02 -6.40 1.79
CA SER A 126 0.93 -4.93 1.62
C SER A 126 1.98 -4.05 2.33
N ASP A 127 2.79 -3.36 1.52
CA ASP A 127 3.62 -2.20 1.94
C ASP A 127 2.81 -1.01 2.46
N TRP A 128 1.47 -1.09 2.43
CA TRP A 128 0.58 -0.13 3.10
C TRP A 128 1.04 0.15 4.54
N VAL A 129 1.50 -0.90 5.23
CA VAL A 129 2.05 -0.83 6.59
C VAL A 129 3.26 0.09 6.65
N HIS A 130 4.19 0.01 5.70
CA HIS A 130 5.38 0.85 5.66
C HIS A 130 5.07 2.28 5.22
N ALA A 131 4.09 2.48 4.34
CA ALA A 131 3.61 3.81 3.95
C ALA A 131 2.87 4.54 5.10
N CYS A 132 2.27 3.80 6.03
CA CYS A 132 1.54 4.34 7.18
C CYS A 132 2.30 4.30 8.52
N ASP A 133 3.32 3.45 8.67
CA ASP A 133 4.08 3.28 9.91
C ASP A 133 5.29 4.23 9.96
N HIS A 134 5.14 5.30 10.76
CA HIS A 134 6.27 6.08 11.22
C HIS A 134 7.00 5.33 12.35
N ARG A 135 7.79 4.32 11.98
CA ARG A 135 8.99 3.98 12.74
C ARG A 135 10.20 4.35 11.93
N SER A 136 10.71 5.54 12.25
CA SER A 136 12.01 6.08 11.87
C SER A 136 13.04 4.99 11.54
N LEU A 137 13.52 5.01 10.30
CA LEU A 137 14.95 4.94 10.00
C LEU A 137 15.28 6.08 9.05
#